data_AF-A0A6L7X0E1-F1
#
_entry.id   AF-A0A6L7X0E1-F1
#
_cell.length_a   1.000
_cell.length_b   1.000
_cell.length_c   1.000
_cell.angle_alpha   90.00
_cell.angle_beta   90.00
_cell.angle_gamma   90.00
#
_symmetry.space_group_name_H-M   'P 1'
#
loop_
_entity.id
_entity.type
_entity.pdbx_description
1 polymer ?
#
loop_
_entity_poly.entity_id
_entity_poly.type
_entity_poly.pdbx_seq_one_letter_code
_entity_poly.pdbx_strand_id
1 'polypeptide(L)'
;MAELKARAEVFNRQLFGGKLPLANVTFLPSAGVRQLGSVRTDAAKSAFVMRIARLLDGPAGDRPVDGSRFNLRDEVLVHELVHVEQFISAPDESPHGPWFRERMRSIGARPRACPTVQLEVRGKWLYRCPAGHEVTRLRRYGRRRVSCRRCDPRAYNPRHRLQLVGEITSAGGAE
;
A
#
# COMPACT_ATOMS: atom_id res chain seq x y z
N MET A 1 -11.20 9.24 1.69
CA MET A 1 -10.35 10.33 2.23
C MET A 1 -10.88 10.95 3.51
N ALA A 2 -12.16 11.33 3.59
CA ALA A 2 -12.75 11.82 4.85
C ALA A 2 -12.62 10.79 5.99
N GLU A 3 -12.87 9.51 5.69
CA GLU A 3 -12.68 8.41 6.64
C GLU A 3 -11.23 8.28 7.14
N LEU A 4 -10.23 8.36 6.25
CA LEU A 4 -8.81 8.37 6.62
C LEU A 4 -8.46 9.54 7.54
N LYS A 5 -9.00 10.73 7.26
CA LYS A 5 -8.80 11.91 8.11
C LYS A 5 -9.42 11.71 9.50
N ALA A 6 -10.66 11.21 9.57
CA ALA A 6 -11.32 10.91 10.84
C ALA A 6 -10.54 9.84 11.64
N ARG A 7 -10.02 8.81 10.95
CA ARG A 7 -9.17 7.79 11.57
C ARG A 7 -7.86 8.38 12.08
N ALA A 8 -7.24 9.28 11.33
CA ALA A 8 -6.04 9.99 11.76
C ALA A 8 -6.29 10.85 13.01
N GLU A 9 -7.46 11.50 13.11
CA GLU A 9 -7.85 12.27 14.30
C GLU A 9 -8.01 11.39 15.54
N VAL A 10 -8.60 10.20 15.39
CA VAL A 10 -8.68 9.21 16.47
C VAL A 10 -7.28 8.81 16.93
N PHE A 11 -6.38 8.47 16.01
CA PHE A 11 -5.01 8.11 16.35
C PHE A 11 -4.22 9.27 16.93
N ASN A 12 -4.40 10.49 16.44
CA ASN A 12 -3.75 11.67 17.01
C ASN A 12 -4.08 11.79 18.50
N ARG A 13 -5.35 11.65 18.88
CA ARG A 13 -5.76 11.68 20.29
C ARG A 13 -5.18 10.52 21.09
N GLN A 14 -5.31 9.29 20.58
CA GLN A 14 -4.98 8.07 21.33
C GLN A 14 -3.48 7.78 21.44
N LEU A 15 -2.71 8.11 20.40
CA LEU A 15 -1.31 7.69 20.25
C LEU A 15 -0.34 8.87 20.35
N PHE A 16 -0.77 10.08 19.96
CA PHE A 16 0.07 11.27 19.84
C PHE A 16 -0.34 12.41 20.77
N GLY A 17 -1.26 12.14 21.71
CA GLY A 17 -1.72 13.13 22.69
C GLY A 17 -2.41 14.36 22.07
N GLY A 18 -2.93 14.24 20.85
CA GLY A 18 -3.58 15.33 20.11
C GLY A 18 -2.61 16.37 19.53
N LYS A 19 -1.30 16.13 19.55
CA LYS A 19 -0.29 17.15 19.20
C LYS A 19 0.00 17.28 17.72
N LEU A 20 -0.40 16.32 16.88
CA LEU A 20 -0.12 16.39 15.45
C LEU A 20 -0.95 17.51 14.78
N PRO A 21 -0.35 18.32 13.89
CA PRO A 21 -1.01 19.43 13.22
C PRO A 21 -1.87 18.94 12.04
N LEU A 22 -2.88 18.10 12.30
CA LEU A 22 -3.69 17.47 11.24
C LEU A 22 -4.44 18.48 10.36
N ALA A 23 -4.66 19.71 10.86
CA ALA A 23 -5.19 20.81 10.05
C ALA A 23 -4.28 21.17 8.86
N ASN A 24 -2.97 20.94 9.01
CA ASN A 24 -1.95 21.23 8.01
C ASN A 24 -1.56 19.98 7.20
N VAL A 25 -2.28 18.86 7.38
CA VAL A 25 -2.05 17.63 6.64
C VAL A 25 -3.09 17.50 5.53
N THR A 26 -2.64 17.60 4.28
CA THR A 26 -3.47 17.29 3.11
C THR A 26 -3.39 15.79 2.82
N PHE A 27 -4.52 15.10 2.96
CA PHE A 27 -4.63 13.69 2.64
C PHE A 27 -5.01 13.49 1.18
N LEU A 28 -4.20 12.75 0.43
CA LEU A 28 -4.45 12.43 -0.97
C LEU A 28 -4.43 10.91 -1.20
N PRO A 29 -5.26 10.39 -2.12
CA PRO A 29 -5.12 9.01 -2.54
C PRO A 29 -3.87 8.80 -3.40
N SER A 30 -3.21 7.66 -3.24
CA SER A 30 -2.15 7.18 -4.14
C SER A 30 -2.66 6.03 -5.00
N ALA A 31 -2.29 6.05 -6.28
CA ALA A 31 -2.44 4.89 -7.17
C ALA A 31 -1.24 3.93 -7.07
N GLY A 32 -0.18 4.31 -6.33
CA GLY A 32 1.04 3.54 -6.19
C GLY A 32 0.84 2.28 -5.36
N VAL A 33 1.19 1.13 -5.94
CA VAL A 33 1.20 -0.17 -5.24
C VAL A 33 2.57 -0.52 -4.64
N ARG A 34 3.62 0.24 -4.99
CA ARG A 34 5.00 0.02 -4.50
C ARG A 34 5.26 0.66 -3.14
N GLN A 35 4.54 1.73 -2.81
CA GLN A 35 4.57 2.43 -1.53
C GLN A 35 3.14 2.69 -1.12
N LEU A 36 2.71 2.07 -0.02
CA LEU A 36 1.35 2.15 0.46
C LEU A 36 1.03 3.47 1.16
N GLY A 37 2.06 4.09 1.73
CA GLY A 37 2.02 5.39 2.37
C GLY A 37 3.22 6.22 1.92
N SER A 38 3.05 7.53 1.96
CA SER A 38 4.17 8.47 2.00
C SER A 38 3.70 9.79 2.59
N VAL A 39 4.57 10.44 3.35
CA VAL A 39 4.40 11.83 3.74
C VAL A 39 5.53 12.67 3.18
N ARG A 40 5.18 13.88 2.73
CA ARG A 40 6.13 14.92 2.36
C ARG A 40 5.77 16.19 3.11
N THR A 41 6.76 17.04 3.31
CA THR A 41 6.60 18.33 3.96
C THR A 41 7.33 19.40 3.18
N ASP A 42 6.90 20.64 3.33
CA ASP A 42 7.64 21.83 2.91
C ASP A 42 8.98 21.98 3.66
N ALA A 43 9.80 22.93 3.22
CA ALA A 43 11.09 23.21 3.85
C ALA A 43 10.95 23.63 5.32
N ALA A 44 9.90 24.40 5.64
CA ALA A 44 9.62 24.91 6.97
C ALA A 44 8.95 23.91 7.93
N LYS A 45 8.66 22.68 7.48
CA LYS A 45 8.01 21.64 8.29
C LYS A 45 6.63 22.06 8.83
N SER A 46 5.95 22.92 8.09
CA SER A 46 4.70 23.58 8.48
C SER A 46 3.47 22.99 7.78
N ALA A 47 3.66 22.37 6.62
CA ALA A 47 2.60 21.80 5.80
C ALA A 47 2.97 20.43 5.25
N PHE A 48 2.04 19.48 5.36
CA PHE A 48 2.28 18.07 5.03
C PHE A 48 1.33 17.58 3.93
N VAL A 49 1.85 16.73 3.05
CA VAL A 49 1.05 15.99 2.07
C VAL A 49 1.24 14.51 2.33
N MET A 50 0.19 13.87 2.87
CA MET A 50 0.15 12.44 3.11
C MET A 50 -0.60 11.74 1.99
N ARG A 51 0.03 10.75 1.38
CA ARG A 51 -0.54 9.93 0.31
C ARG A 51 -0.70 8.50 0.79
N ILE A 52 -1.93 7.97 0.71
CA ILE A 52 -2.26 6.60 1.12
C ILE A 52 -2.86 5.84 -0.06
N ALA A 53 -2.43 4.60 -0.28
CA ALA A 53 -2.85 3.80 -1.42
C ALA A 53 -4.35 3.44 -1.34
N ARG A 54 -5.10 3.71 -2.42
CA ARG A 54 -6.56 3.44 -2.49
C ARG A 54 -6.94 1.99 -2.27
N LEU A 55 -6.04 1.06 -2.57
CA LEU A 55 -6.28 -0.37 -2.36
C LEU A 55 -6.54 -0.73 -0.89
N LEU A 56 -6.08 0.12 0.04
CA LEU A 56 -6.28 -0.09 1.47
C LEU A 56 -7.72 0.22 1.91
N ASP A 57 -8.49 0.93 1.07
CA ASP A 57 -9.92 1.17 1.31
C ASP A 57 -10.77 -0.11 1.16
N GLY A 58 -10.20 -1.17 0.55
CA GLY A 58 -10.83 -2.49 0.43
C GLY A 58 -10.30 -3.54 1.41
N PRO A 59 -10.68 -4.82 1.24
CA PRO A 59 -10.36 -5.92 2.17
C PRO A 59 -8.86 -6.14 2.40
N ALA A 60 -8.01 -5.69 1.46
CA ALA A 60 -6.57 -5.75 1.61
C ALA A 60 -6.06 -4.94 2.81
N GLY A 61 -6.77 -3.86 3.17
CA GLY A 61 -6.46 -2.98 4.31
C GLY A 61 -6.80 -3.60 5.67
N ASP A 62 -7.77 -4.50 5.73
CA ASP A 62 -8.22 -5.12 6.99
C ASP A 62 -7.34 -6.29 7.44
N ARG A 63 -6.40 -6.71 6.59
CA ARG A 63 -5.48 -7.79 6.91
C ARG A 63 -4.61 -7.44 8.13
N PRO A 64 -4.43 -8.36 9.09
CA PRO A 64 -3.53 -8.15 10.20
C PRO A 64 -2.08 -8.03 9.71
N VAL A 65 -1.28 -7.26 10.43
CA VAL A 65 0.16 -7.14 10.18
C VAL A 65 0.92 -7.86 11.30
N ASP A 66 1.74 -8.84 10.94
CA ASP A 66 2.55 -9.57 11.91
C ASP A 66 3.49 -8.63 12.69
N GLY A 67 3.50 -8.79 14.02
CA GLY A 67 4.22 -7.92 14.94
C GLY A 67 3.65 -6.51 15.09
N SER A 68 2.41 -6.28 14.67
CA SER A 68 1.67 -5.03 14.91
C SER A 68 0.28 -5.34 15.47
N ARG A 69 -0.24 -4.44 16.30
CA ARG A 69 -1.64 -4.49 16.75
C ARG A 69 -2.63 -3.91 15.74
N PHE A 70 -2.13 -3.37 14.63
CA PHE A 70 -2.92 -2.70 13.60
C PHE A 70 -3.16 -3.61 12.40
N ASN A 71 -4.28 -3.39 11.70
CA ASN A 71 -4.44 -3.90 10.35
C ASN A 71 -3.57 -3.11 9.36
N LEU A 72 -3.46 -3.56 8.12
CA LEU A 72 -2.57 -2.95 7.13
C LEU A 72 -2.92 -1.48 6.85
N ARG A 73 -4.20 -1.10 6.81
CA ARG A 73 -4.63 0.30 6.59
C ARG A 73 -4.14 1.19 7.72
N ASP A 74 -4.41 0.79 8.96
CA ASP A 74 -4.06 1.54 10.15
C ASP A 74 -2.55 1.55 10.37
N GLU A 75 -1.86 0.45 10.09
CA GLU A 75 -0.40 0.36 10.15
C GLU A 75 0.26 1.40 9.23
N VAL A 76 -0.21 1.49 7.99
CA VAL A 76 0.29 2.47 7.02
C VAL A 76 -0.03 3.89 7.48
N LEU A 77 -1.25 4.14 7.98
CA LEU A 77 -1.63 5.48 8.46
C LEU A 77 -0.79 5.91 9.67
N VAL A 78 -0.64 5.04 10.66
CA VAL A 78 0.18 5.29 11.86
C VAL A 78 1.65 5.51 11.48
N HIS A 79 2.19 4.73 10.54
CA HIS A 79 3.54 4.90 10.02
C HIS A 79 3.77 6.33 9.49
N GLU A 80 2.87 6.82 8.63
CA GLU A 80 2.99 8.16 8.08
C GLU A 80 2.76 9.26 9.15
N LEU A 81 1.90 9.03 10.14
CA LEU A 81 1.71 9.96 11.26
C LEU A 81 2.95 10.04 12.17
N VAL A 82 3.65 8.93 12.40
CA VAL A 82 4.94 8.95 13.11
C VAL A 82 5.98 9.75 12.35
N HIS A 83 5.99 9.72 11.01
CA HIS A 83 6.85 10.61 10.25
C HIS A 83 6.45 12.09 10.39
N VAL A 84 5.16 12.42 10.46
CA VAL A 84 4.72 13.80 10.76
C VAL A 84 5.26 14.24 12.12
N GLU A 85 5.14 13.40 13.16
CA GLU A 85 5.72 13.67 14.48
C GLU A 85 7.24 13.83 14.41
N GLN A 86 7.93 12.94 13.67
CA GLN A 86 9.38 12.98 13.50
C GLN A 86 9.85 14.30 12.89
N PHE A 87 9.19 14.77 11.83
CA PHE A 87 9.55 16.04 11.18
C PHE A 87 9.47 17.25 12.12
N ILE A 88 8.66 17.15 13.18
CA ILE A 88 8.42 18.25 14.14
C ILE A 88 9.31 18.09 15.38
N SER A 89 9.37 16.89 15.95
CA SER A 89 10.00 16.62 17.24
C SER A 89 11.42 16.08 17.16
N ALA A 90 11.84 15.60 15.98
CA ALA A 90 13.17 15.02 15.76
C ALA A 90 13.63 15.23 14.29
N PRO A 91 13.73 16.49 13.81
CA PRO A 91 13.97 16.79 12.39
C PRO A 91 15.33 16.31 11.88
N ASP A 92 16.32 16.16 12.77
CA ASP A 92 17.68 15.72 12.44
C ASP A 92 17.85 14.19 12.45
N GLU A 93 16.83 13.47 12.92
CA GLU A 93 16.87 12.01 12.96
C GLU A 93 16.66 11.40 11.58
N SER A 94 17.42 10.35 11.29
CA SER A 94 17.28 9.62 10.04
C SER A 94 15.86 9.03 9.89
N PRO A 95 15.30 9.03 8.66
CA PRO A 95 14.05 8.30 8.39
C PRO A 95 14.19 6.84 8.81
N HIS A 96 13.21 6.33 9.55
CA HIS A 96 13.23 4.95 10.09
C HIS A 96 14.43 4.64 11.00
N GLY A 97 15.07 5.67 11.56
CA GLY A 97 16.18 5.59 12.52
C GLY A 97 15.76 5.16 13.93
N PRO A 98 16.67 5.27 14.92
CA PRO A 98 16.40 4.87 16.31
C PRO A 98 15.12 5.49 16.87
N TRP A 99 14.96 6.82 16.74
CA TRP A 99 13.78 7.55 17.20
C TRP A 99 12.49 6.97 16.63
N PHE A 100 12.44 6.77 15.30
CA PHE A 100 11.27 6.22 14.62
C PHE A 100 10.93 4.81 15.11
N ARG A 101 11.95 3.96 15.24
CA ARG A 101 11.77 2.55 15.66
C ARG A 101 11.27 2.47 17.10
N GLU A 102 11.83 3.28 17.99
CA GLU A 102 11.35 3.38 19.36
C GLU A 102 9.91 3.88 19.40
N ARG A 103 9.60 4.93 18.63
CA ARG A 103 8.26 5.49 18.59
C ARG A 103 7.24 4.50 18.07
N MET A 104 7.52 3.79 16.98
CA MET A 104 6.65 2.72 16.46
C MET A 104 6.44 1.59 17.46
N ARG A 105 7.49 1.16 18.18
CA ARG A 105 7.34 0.13 19.24
C ARG A 105 6.42 0.62 20.36
N SER A 106 6.59 1.87 20.80
CA SER A 106 5.81 2.44 21.91
C SER A 106 4.29 2.45 21.63
N ILE A 107 3.89 2.58 20.36
CA ILE A 107 2.49 2.60 19.93
C ILE A 107 1.96 1.23 19.50
N GLY A 108 2.78 0.18 19.59
CA GLY A 108 2.44 -1.20 19.20
C GLY A 108 2.41 -1.45 17.68
N ALA A 109 3.09 -0.60 16.90
CA ALA A 109 3.23 -0.75 15.46
C ALA A 109 4.58 -1.38 15.09
N ARG A 110 4.75 -1.80 13.83
CA ARG A 110 5.98 -2.44 13.38
C ARG A 110 7.10 -1.40 13.20
N PRO A 111 8.28 -1.55 13.84
CA PRO A 111 9.37 -0.58 13.76
C PRO A 111 10.22 -0.77 12.50
N ARG A 112 9.59 -0.86 11.34
CA ARG A 112 10.24 -1.03 10.04
C ARG A 112 9.63 -0.06 9.05
N ALA A 113 10.36 0.17 7.95
CA ALA A 113 9.78 0.82 6.78
C ALA A 113 8.44 0.15 6.43
N CYS A 114 7.48 0.97 5.99
CA CYS A 114 6.17 0.50 5.57
C CYS A 114 6.38 -0.73 4.68
N PRO A 115 5.73 -1.88 4.96
CA PRO A 115 5.99 -3.09 4.20
C PRO A 115 5.83 -2.73 2.72
N THR A 116 6.86 -2.97 1.93
CA THR A 116 6.69 -3.15 0.49
C THR A 116 5.80 -4.35 0.38
N VAL A 117 4.50 -4.11 0.41
CA VAL A 117 3.57 -5.14 0.07
C VAL A 117 3.85 -5.32 -1.41
N GLN A 118 4.58 -6.40 -1.74
CA GLN A 118 4.25 -7.12 -2.95
C GLN A 118 2.81 -7.54 -2.75
N LEU A 119 1.90 -6.59 -2.94
CA LEU A 119 0.57 -6.92 -3.33
C LEU A 119 0.86 -7.64 -4.62
N GLU A 120 0.65 -8.95 -4.61
CA GLU A 120 0.19 -9.59 -5.82
C GLU A 120 -1.02 -8.78 -6.24
N VAL A 121 -0.78 -7.73 -7.02
CA VAL A 121 -1.85 -6.96 -7.61
C VAL A 121 -2.46 -7.97 -8.55
N ARG A 122 -3.51 -8.65 -8.07
CA ARG A 122 -4.22 -9.67 -8.85
C ARG A 122 -4.55 -9.00 -10.16
N GLY A 123 -3.90 -9.48 -11.20
CA GLY A 123 -4.00 -8.82 -12.47
C GLY A 123 -5.46 -8.82 -12.92
N LYS A 124 -5.98 -7.65 -13.25
CA LYS A 124 -7.35 -7.45 -13.72
C LYS A 124 -7.76 -8.40 -14.85
N TRP A 125 -6.82 -8.85 -15.67
CA TRP A 125 -7.06 -9.69 -16.83
C TRP A 125 -6.51 -11.10 -16.61
N LEU A 126 -7.37 -12.11 -16.69
CA LEU A 126 -7.01 -13.52 -16.61
C LEU A 126 -6.68 -14.06 -18.00
N TYR A 127 -5.52 -14.69 -18.13
CA TYR A 127 -5.10 -15.40 -19.32
C TYR A 127 -4.85 -16.88 -19.02
N ARG A 128 -5.11 -17.74 -20.00
CA ARG A 128 -4.81 -19.18 -19.92
C ARG A 128 -4.04 -19.62 -21.16
N CYS A 129 -3.07 -20.53 -21.00
CA CYS A 129 -2.38 -21.16 -22.12
C CYS A 129 -2.99 -22.54 -22.45
N PRO A 130 -2.66 -23.15 -23.61
CA PRO A 130 -3.19 -24.47 -23.98
C PRO A 130 -2.89 -25.59 -22.98
N ALA A 131 -1.82 -25.46 -22.18
CA ALA A 131 -1.48 -26.40 -21.10
C ALA A 131 -2.28 -26.14 -19.79
N GLY A 132 -3.25 -25.22 -19.79
CA GLY A 132 -4.09 -24.93 -18.62
C GLY A 132 -3.51 -23.94 -17.61
N HIS A 133 -2.28 -23.47 -17.78
CA HIS A 133 -1.69 -22.50 -16.83
C HIS A 133 -2.39 -21.14 -16.89
N GLU A 134 -2.76 -20.65 -15.72
CA GLU A 134 -3.40 -19.35 -15.54
C GLU A 134 -2.42 -18.26 -15.12
N VAL A 135 -2.63 -17.07 -15.67
CA VAL A 135 -1.74 -15.94 -15.53
C VAL A 135 -2.57 -14.66 -15.47
N THR A 136 -2.45 -13.92 -14.36
CA THR A 136 -3.13 -12.63 -14.20
C THR A 136 -2.24 -11.47 -14.67
N ARG A 137 -2.84 -10.44 -15.27
CA ARG A 137 -2.15 -9.23 -15.76
C ARG A 137 -2.90 -7.95 -15.48
N LEU A 138 -2.17 -6.88 -15.19
CA LEU A 138 -2.75 -5.55 -14.93
C LEU A 138 -3.30 -4.87 -16.18
N ARG A 139 -2.68 -5.11 -17.33
CA ARG A 139 -3.08 -4.55 -18.63
C ARG A 139 -3.53 -5.65 -19.58
N ARG A 140 -4.55 -5.33 -20.40
CA ARG A 140 -4.96 -6.18 -21.52
C ARG A 140 -3.87 -6.12 -22.60
N TYR A 141 -3.43 -7.28 -23.08
CA TYR A 141 -2.36 -7.35 -24.10
C TYR A 141 -2.82 -6.98 -25.52
N GLY A 142 -4.12 -6.82 -25.77
CA GLY A 142 -4.64 -6.40 -27.08
C GLY A 142 -4.11 -7.29 -28.21
N ARG A 143 -3.47 -6.67 -29.22
CA ARG A 143 -2.84 -7.37 -30.36
C ARG A 143 -1.45 -7.96 -30.05
N ARG A 144 -0.86 -7.68 -28.89
CA ARG A 144 0.48 -8.18 -28.54
C ARG A 144 0.45 -9.69 -28.34
N ARG A 145 1.43 -10.37 -28.94
CA ARG A 145 1.61 -11.82 -28.81
C ARG A 145 2.45 -12.11 -27.57
N VAL A 146 1.83 -12.75 -26.58
CA VAL A 146 2.49 -13.18 -25.34
C VAL A 146 2.28 -14.68 -25.14
N SER A 147 3.27 -15.38 -24.61
CA SER A 147 3.24 -16.81 -24.34
C SER A 147 3.50 -17.13 -22.88
N CYS A 148 3.13 -18.33 -22.47
CA CYS A 148 3.28 -18.79 -21.10
C CYS A 148 4.75 -19.05 -20.76
N ARG A 149 5.28 -18.28 -19.81
CA ARG A 149 6.65 -18.46 -19.31
C ARG A 149 6.86 -19.74 -18.50
N ARG A 150 5.78 -20.40 -18.04
CA ARG A 150 5.90 -21.72 -17.41
C ARG A 150 6.16 -22.82 -18.44
N CYS A 151 5.57 -22.70 -19.63
CA CYS A 151 5.79 -23.65 -20.71
C CYS A 151 7.08 -23.35 -21.47
N ASP A 152 7.39 -22.07 -21.72
CA ASP A 152 8.60 -21.63 -22.41
C ASP A 152 9.15 -20.36 -21.76
N PRO A 153 10.14 -20.48 -20.86
CA PRO A 153 10.59 -19.36 -20.03
C PRO A 153 11.47 -18.36 -20.79
N ARG A 154 12.08 -18.75 -21.91
CA ARG A 154 13.15 -17.99 -22.57
C ARG A 154 12.68 -17.17 -23.76
N ALA A 155 11.67 -17.64 -24.49
CA ALA A 155 11.23 -16.99 -25.72
C ALA A 155 9.71 -16.95 -25.89
N TYR A 156 9.25 -16.11 -26.82
CA TYR A 156 7.87 -16.18 -27.28
C TYR A 156 7.66 -17.47 -28.06
N ASN A 157 6.63 -18.23 -27.71
CA ASN A 157 6.27 -19.47 -28.40
C ASN A 157 4.77 -19.48 -28.74
N PRO A 158 4.40 -19.52 -30.03
CA PRO A 158 3.00 -19.48 -30.44
C PRO A 158 2.20 -20.69 -29.96
N ARG A 159 2.83 -21.85 -29.73
CA ARG A 159 2.17 -23.05 -29.17
C ARG A 159 1.72 -22.85 -27.72
N HIS A 160 2.29 -21.87 -27.03
CA HIS A 160 1.96 -21.55 -25.64
C HIS A 160 1.37 -20.14 -25.51
N ARG A 161 0.78 -19.62 -26.60
CA ARG A 161 0.16 -18.29 -26.61
C ARG A 161 -0.90 -18.19 -25.51
N LEU A 162 -0.81 -17.13 -24.73
CA LEU A 162 -1.80 -16.80 -23.72
C LEU A 162 -3.06 -16.26 -24.41
N GLN A 163 -4.20 -16.87 -24.11
CA GLN A 163 -5.52 -16.43 -24.55
C GLN A 163 -6.24 -15.73 -23.40
N LEU A 164 -6.95 -14.65 -23.70
CA LEU A 164 -7.74 -13.94 -22.71
C LEU A 164 -8.93 -14.82 -22.30
N VAL A 165 -9.04 -15.10 -21.01
CA VAL A 165 -10.17 -15.85 -20.44
C VAL A 165 -11.25 -14.87 -19.99
N GLY A 166 -10.86 -13.77 -19.34
CA GLY A 166 -11.82 -12.81 -18.84
C GLY A 166 -11.18 -11.67 -18.07
N GLU A 167 -12.03 -10.73 -17.69
CA GLU A 167 -11.72 -9.75 -16.67
C GLU A 167 -12.04 -10.37 -15.30
N ILE A 168 -11.10 -10.33 -14.37
CA ILE A 168 -11.37 -10.63 -12.97
C ILE A 168 -12.09 -9.39 -12.43
N THR A 169 -13.41 -9.38 -12.54
CA THR A 169 -14.25 -8.42 -11.85
C THR A 169 -14.22 -8.78 -10.37
N SER A 170 -13.90 -7.81 -9.53
CA SER A 170 -14.11 -7.94 -8.08
C SER A 170 -15.62 -7.87 -7.82
N ALA A 171 -16.35 -8.93 -8.15
CA ALA A 171 -17.77 -9.06 -7.86
C ALA A 171 -18.08 -10.55 -7.66
N GLY A 172 -18.41 -10.93 -6.42
CA GLY A 172 -18.79 -12.30 -6.07
C GLY A 172 -18.31 -12.73 -4.70
N GLY A 173 -18.70 -12.00 -3.65
CA GLY A 173 -19.11 -12.68 -2.42
C GLY A 173 -20.52 -13.21 -2.68
N ALA A 174 -20.62 -14.53 -2.78
CA ALA A 174 -21.82 -15.38 -2.81
C ALA A 174 -21.23 -16.80 -2.90
N GLU A 175 -21.40 -17.73 -1.97
CA GLU A 175 -22.27 -17.89 -0.80
C GLU A 175 -21.45 -18.51 0.34
#